data_AF-A0A9D7H4R6-F1
#
_entry.id   AF-A0A9D7H4R6-F1
#
_cell.length_a   1.000
_cell.length_b   1.000
_cell.length_c   1.000
_cell.angle_alpha   90.00
_cell.angle_beta   90.00
_cell.angle_gamma   90.00
#
_symmetry.space_group_name_H-M   'P 1'
#
loop_
_entity.id
_entity.type
_entity.pdbx_description
1 polymer ?
#
loop_
_entity_poly.entity_id
_entity_poly.type
_entity_poly.pdbx_seq_one_letter_code
_entity_poly.pdbx_strand_id
1 'polypeptide(L)'
;MHDEPGLRASALRIAKKSYARVLDAVDDATPTYRRLMGSAFARVTGGPVGALRAVAVQFPFTPEEILLGYTAGLFPTVQDGRHYWESPDPRSVLMLEKLRIPSRVRTYINKGLFEFAFDRDPAAVVRGCANREHSWLTPTMQSTFLALHELGAMHTVEARKGGHLVGGAFGLAIGSVFTLESMFSAEDHASKLAFAFLGKHLATRKFSLIDCQFHKATFAQFGAEPISRLDYRSRLARGLVKPPSFLVEGAP
;
A
#
# COMPACT_ATOMS: atom_id res chain seq x y z
N MET A 1 -2.08 27.13 -23.17
CA MET A 1 -1.07 26.38 -22.38
C MET A 1 -0.51 27.36 -21.35
N HIS A 2 -1.13 27.45 -20.19
CA HIS A 2 -0.61 28.23 -19.07
C HIS A 2 -0.18 27.27 -17.99
N ASP A 3 1.05 27.46 -17.55
CA ASP A 3 1.76 26.64 -16.59
C ASP A 3 1.03 26.67 -15.24
N GLU A 4 0.58 25.49 -14.78
CA GLU A 4 -0.08 25.25 -13.49
C GLU A 4 0.83 24.83 -12.30
N PRO A 5 2.16 25.12 -12.22
CA PRO A 5 2.99 24.68 -11.10
C PRO A 5 2.50 25.18 -9.74
N GLY A 6 1.97 26.42 -9.68
CA GLY A 6 1.51 27.04 -8.43
C GLY A 6 0.20 26.45 -7.90
N LEU A 7 -0.71 26.04 -8.80
CA LEU A 7 -1.97 25.41 -8.43
C LEU A 7 -1.71 23.96 -7.98
N ARG A 8 -0.87 23.23 -8.72
CA ARG A 8 -0.45 21.86 -8.37
C ARG A 8 0.29 21.80 -7.04
N ALA A 9 1.23 22.74 -6.79
CA ALA A 9 1.94 22.83 -5.52
C ALA A 9 1.01 23.20 -4.35
N SER A 10 0.02 24.07 -4.58
CA SER A 10 -0.97 24.45 -3.57
C SER A 10 -1.93 23.30 -3.26
N ALA A 11 -2.43 22.60 -4.28
CA ALA A 11 -3.25 21.40 -4.15
C ALA A 11 -2.48 20.33 -3.38
N LEU A 12 -1.23 20.02 -3.78
CA LEU A 12 -0.34 19.07 -3.11
C LEU A 12 -0.13 19.39 -1.62
N ARG A 13 0.08 20.68 -1.29
CA ARG A 13 0.24 21.14 0.10
C ARG A 13 -1.05 20.96 0.92
N ILE A 14 -2.21 21.26 0.35
CA ILE A 14 -3.52 21.03 1.00
C ILE A 14 -3.73 19.53 1.22
N ALA A 15 -3.41 18.74 0.20
CA ALA A 15 -3.52 17.29 0.20
C ALA A 15 -2.61 16.61 1.25
N LYS A 16 -1.34 17.01 1.33
CA LYS A 16 -0.41 16.57 2.39
C LYS A 16 -0.90 16.96 3.79
N LYS A 17 -1.50 18.15 3.92
CA LYS A 17 -2.13 18.58 5.18
C LYS A 17 -3.35 17.72 5.52
N SER A 18 -4.14 17.29 4.53
CA SER A 18 -5.24 16.34 4.71
C SER A 18 -4.72 14.96 5.13
N TYR A 19 -3.62 14.48 4.55
CA TYR A 19 -3.00 13.22 4.96
C TYR A 19 -2.46 13.27 6.39
N ALA A 20 -1.72 14.32 6.73
CA ALA A 20 -1.27 14.57 8.10
C ALA A 20 -2.45 14.64 9.07
N ARG A 21 -3.54 15.33 8.70
CA ARG A 21 -4.79 15.35 9.49
C ARG A 21 -5.43 13.99 9.65
N VAL A 22 -5.41 13.13 8.63
CA VAL A 22 -5.90 11.76 8.75
C VAL A 22 -5.06 11.03 9.78
N LEU A 23 -3.73 11.07 9.69
CA LEU A 23 -2.83 10.45 10.68
C LEU A 23 -3.00 11.04 12.08
N ASP A 24 -3.14 12.36 12.22
CA ASP A 24 -3.38 13.05 13.49
C ASP A 24 -4.76 12.71 14.09
N ALA A 25 -5.76 12.43 13.24
CA ALA A 25 -7.11 12.09 13.65
C ALA A 25 -7.29 10.60 14.04
N VAL A 26 -6.25 9.77 13.88
CA VAL A 26 -6.26 8.33 14.23
C VAL A 26 -6.25 8.08 15.75
N ASP A 27 -6.46 9.12 16.56
CA ASP A 27 -6.95 8.94 17.90
C ASP A 27 -8.44 8.53 17.85
N ASP A 28 -8.77 7.30 18.28
CA ASP A 28 -10.10 6.65 18.26
C ASP A 28 -11.21 7.54 18.89
N ALA A 29 -10.82 8.59 19.61
CA ALA A 29 -11.70 9.53 20.28
C ALA A 29 -12.22 10.69 19.39
N THR A 30 -11.68 10.98 18.20
CA THR A 30 -12.12 12.19 17.46
C THR A 30 -13.51 12.02 16.79
N PRO A 31 -14.44 13.00 16.93
CA PRO A 31 -15.76 12.93 16.29
C PRO A 31 -15.72 12.83 14.75
N THR A 32 -14.67 13.38 14.12
CA THR A 32 -14.44 13.33 12.68
C THR A 32 -14.12 11.91 12.21
N TYR A 33 -13.20 11.23 12.91
CA TYR A 33 -12.89 9.83 12.66
C TYR A 33 -14.14 8.96 12.86
N ARG A 34 -14.89 9.14 13.97
CA ARG A 34 -16.16 8.43 14.20
C ARG A 34 -17.23 8.69 13.15
N ARG A 35 -17.31 9.90 12.57
CA ARG A 35 -18.28 10.23 11.51
C ARG A 35 -17.90 9.59 10.16
N LEU A 36 -16.63 9.69 9.77
CA LEU A 36 -16.09 9.10 8.54
C LEU A 36 -16.07 7.56 8.60
N MET A 37 -15.59 7.01 9.71
CA MET A 37 -15.66 5.58 9.98
C MET A 37 -17.12 5.15 10.19
N GLY A 38 -17.98 6.00 10.75
CA GLY A 38 -19.42 5.79 10.82
C GLY A 38 -20.05 5.60 9.44
N SER A 39 -19.69 6.39 8.43
CA SER A 39 -20.13 6.16 7.05
C SER A 39 -19.52 4.90 6.42
N ALA A 40 -18.25 4.58 6.72
CA ALA A 40 -17.59 3.37 6.21
C ALA A 40 -18.10 2.07 6.89
N PHE A 41 -18.51 2.15 8.17
CA PHE A 41 -18.96 1.04 9.00
C PHE A 41 -20.49 0.97 9.18
N ALA A 42 -21.28 1.97 8.78
CA ALA A 42 -22.74 1.99 8.92
C ALA A 42 -23.46 0.85 8.16
N ARG A 43 -22.73 0.03 7.38
CA ARG A 43 -23.21 -1.22 6.77
C ARG A 43 -22.55 -2.48 7.31
N VAL A 44 -21.92 -2.42 8.48
CA VAL A 44 -21.53 -3.60 9.26
C VAL A 44 -22.78 -4.15 9.95
N THR A 45 -23.69 -4.74 9.18
CA THR A 45 -24.82 -5.49 9.72
C THR A 45 -24.78 -6.92 9.16
N GLY A 46 -24.31 -7.85 9.99
CA GLY A 46 -24.51 -9.29 9.80
C GLY A 46 -23.23 -10.12 9.68
N GLY A 47 -22.94 -10.90 10.73
CA GLY A 47 -21.96 -11.99 10.71
C GLY A 47 -21.35 -12.22 12.10
N PRO A 48 -21.14 -13.48 12.54
CA PRO A 48 -20.50 -13.76 13.82
C PRO A 48 -19.12 -13.10 13.87
N VAL A 49 -18.76 -12.57 15.05
CA VAL A 49 -17.47 -11.94 15.37
C VAL A 49 -16.35 -12.92 15.01
N GLY A 50 -15.82 -12.80 13.79
CA GLY A 50 -14.92 -13.81 13.18
C GLY A 50 -15.06 -13.96 11.66
N ALA A 51 -16.18 -13.53 11.06
CA ALA A 51 -16.47 -13.73 9.64
C ALA A 51 -16.64 -12.43 8.82
N LEU A 52 -16.34 -11.26 9.37
CA LEU A 52 -16.36 -10.02 8.57
C LEU A 52 -15.17 -10.04 7.60
N ARG A 53 -15.41 -10.54 6.38
CA ARG A 53 -14.42 -10.60 5.29
C ARG A 53 -14.46 -9.34 4.42
N ALA A 54 -15.63 -8.71 4.27
CA ALA A 54 -15.83 -7.53 3.43
C ALA A 54 -17.04 -6.68 3.86
N VAL A 55 -16.97 -5.33 3.82
CA VAL A 55 -18.15 -4.44 3.89
C VAL A 55 -18.41 -3.81 2.53
N ALA A 56 -19.62 -3.98 1.98
CA ALA A 56 -19.99 -3.43 0.68
C ALA A 56 -20.34 -1.94 0.75
N VAL A 57 -19.78 -1.16 -0.16
CA VAL A 57 -20.01 0.29 -0.31
C VAL A 57 -20.55 0.59 -1.71
N GLN A 58 -21.50 1.53 -1.80
CA GLN A 58 -22.22 1.86 -3.05
C GLN A 58 -21.52 2.91 -3.92
N PHE A 59 -20.44 3.51 -3.42
CA PHE A 59 -19.70 4.56 -4.12
C PHE A 59 -18.24 4.15 -4.28
N PRO A 60 -17.53 4.68 -5.30
CA PRO A 60 -16.09 4.49 -5.40
C PRO A 60 -15.37 5.11 -4.21
N PHE A 61 -14.31 4.46 -3.74
CA PHE A 61 -13.50 4.97 -2.65
C PHE A 61 -12.79 6.28 -3.04
N THR A 62 -12.90 7.30 -2.19
CA THR A 62 -12.03 8.48 -2.29
C THR A 62 -10.64 8.18 -1.71
N PRO A 63 -9.59 8.95 -2.07
CA PRO A 63 -8.27 8.81 -1.45
C PRO A 63 -8.30 8.87 0.08
N GLU A 64 -9.07 9.79 0.65
CA GLU A 64 -9.20 9.96 2.10
C GLU A 64 -9.86 8.75 2.76
N GLU A 65 -10.90 8.19 2.13
CA GLU A 65 -11.55 6.96 2.61
C GLU A 65 -10.59 5.78 2.57
N ILE A 66 -9.80 5.65 1.49
CA ILE A 66 -8.74 4.64 1.38
C ILE A 66 -7.75 4.76 2.54
N LEU A 67 -7.21 5.95 2.79
CA LEU A 67 -6.26 6.18 3.88
C LEU A 67 -6.85 5.83 5.24
N LEU A 68 -8.07 6.27 5.52
CA LEU A 68 -8.76 5.96 6.77
C LEU A 68 -8.97 4.46 6.94
N GLY A 69 -9.40 3.78 5.88
CA GLY A 69 -9.51 2.32 5.85
C GLY A 69 -8.20 1.65 6.27
N TYR A 70 -7.07 2.04 5.67
CA TYR A 70 -5.77 1.47 6.05
C TYR A 70 -5.37 1.78 7.49
N THR A 71 -5.67 2.98 8.01
CA THR A 71 -5.42 3.29 9.43
C THR A 71 -6.25 2.42 10.39
N ALA A 72 -7.40 1.94 9.94
CA ALA A 72 -8.25 0.99 10.65
C ALA A 72 -7.89 -0.49 10.39
N GLY A 73 -6.90 -0.77 9.53
CA GLY A 73 -6.50 -2.12 9.15
C GLY A 73 -7.42 -2.79 8.11
N LEU A 74 -8.13 -1.97 7.34
CA LEU A 74 -8.95 -2.36 6.20
C LEU A 74 -8.19 -2.08 4.89
N PHE A 75 -8.49 -2.83 3.84
CA PHE A 75 -8.03 -2.50 2.48
C PHE A 75 -9.16 -2.66 1.47
N PRO A 76 -9.19 -1.84 0.40
CA PRO A 76 -10.25 -1.86 -0.57
C PRO A 76 -10.04 -2.99 -1.58
N THR A 77 -11.13 -3.58 -2.04
CA THR A 77 -11.17 -4.43 -3.25
C THR A 77 -12.42 -4.13 -4.06
N VAL A 78 -12.39 -4.50 -5.34
CA VAL A 78 -13.54 -4.39 -6.25
C VAL A 78 -13.81 -5.75 -6.85
N GLN A 79 -15.06 -6.19 -6.74
CA GLN A 79 -15.55 -7.44 -7.31
C GLN A 79 -16.91 -7.18 -7.96
N ASP A 80 -17.08 -7.60 -9.22
CA ASP A 80 -18.32 -7.45 -9.98
C ASP A 80 -18.90 -6.02 -9.96
N GLY A 81 -18.00 -5.02 -10.06
CA GLY A 81 -18.33 -3.59 -10.04
C GLY A 81 -18.71 -3.04 -8.67
N ARG A 82 -18.61 -3.83 -7.60
CA ARG A 82 -18.92 -3.44 -6.23
C ARG A 82 -17.65 -3.26 -5.40
N HIS A 83 -17.66 -2.26 -4.54
CA HIS A 83 -16.54 -1.90 -3.66
C HIS A 83 -16.68 -2.57 -2.30
N TYR A 84 -15.57 -3.09 -1.77
CA TYR A 84 -15.52 -3.88 -0.54
C TYR A 84 -14.34 -3.50 0.35
N TRP A 85 -14.55 -3.47 1.67
CA TRP A 85 -13.49 -3.33 2.68
C TRP A 85 -13.08 -4.65 3.29
N GLU A 86 -11.87 -5.13 3.07
CA GLU A 86 -11.39 -6.41 3.61
C GLU A 86 -10.51 -6.29 4.86
N SER A 87 -10.63 -7.27 5.77
CA SER A 87 -9.75 -7.41 6.94
C SER A 87 -9.65 -8.88 7.38
N PRO A 88 -8.83 -9.70 6.71
CA PRO A 88 -8.74 -11.13 6.96
C PRO A 88 -8.18 -11.43 8.35
N ASP A 89 -8.58 -12.58 8.87
CA ASP A 89 -8.04 -13.20 10.07
C ASP A 89 -7.78 -14.68 9.77
N PRO A 90 -6.51 -15.13 9.72
CA PRO A 90 -5.29 -14.37 10.00
C PRO A 90 -4.92 -13.32 8.93
N ARG A 91 -4.13 -12.32 9.31
CA ARG A 91 -3.52 -11.29 8.44
C ARG A 91 -2.05 -11.65 8.18
N SER A 92 -1.63 -11.68 6.91
CA SER A 92 -0.24 -11.97 6.55
C SER A 92 0.62 -10.72 6.60
N VAL A 93 1.73 -10.77 7.33
CA VAL A 93 2.67 -9.65 7.45
C VAL A 93 4.11 -10.13 7.33
N LEU A 94 5.01 -9.27 6.88
CA LEU A 94 6.45 -9.44 6.95
C LEU A 94 7.00 -8.44 7.96
N MET A 95 7.44 -8.92 9.12
CA MET A 95 8.23 -8.09 10.03
C MET A 95 9.57 -7.79 9.38
N LEU A 96 9.96 -6.51 9.30
CA LEU A 96 11.16 -6.13 8.54
C LEU A 96 12.45 -6.68 9.17
N GLU A 97 12.47 -6.89 10.48
CA GLU A 97 13.56 -7.59 11.19
C GLU A 97 13.71 -9.07 10.78
N LYS A 98 12.63 -9.67 10.25
CA LYS A 98 12.58 -11.06 9.78
C LYS A 98 12.80 -11.17 8.27
N LEU A 99 13.09 -10.06 7.57
CA LEU A 99 13.29 -10.06 6.11
C LEU A 99 14.43 -11.01 5.72
N ARG A 100 14.07 -12.03 4.94
CA ARG A 100 15.01 -12.98 4.34
C ARG A 100 14.99 -12.79 2.83
N ILE A 101 16.18 -12.72 2.22
CA ILE A 101 16.27 -12.72 0.75
C ILE A 101 16.54 -14.15 0.30
N PRO A 102 15.61 -14.80 -0.43
CA PRO A 102 15.79 -16.16 -0.93
C PRO A 102 17.06 -16.28 -1.77
N SER A 103 17.75 -17.43 -1.68
CA SER A 103 19.02 -17.68 -2.38
C SER A 103 18.93 -17.38 -3.88
N ARG A 104 17.86 -17.85 -4.54
CA ARG A 104 17.62 -17.59 -5.97
C ARG A 104 17.48 -16.10 -6.28
N VAL A 105 16.78 -15.34 -5.44
CA VAL A 105 16.65 -13.88 -5.61
C VAL A 105 18.01 -13.22 -5.44
N ARG A 106 18.80 -13.64 -4.45
CA ARG A 106 20.17 -13.15 -4.23
C ARG A 106 21.08 -13.40 -5.42
N THR A 107 20.99 -14.58 -6.05
CA THR A 107 21.73 -14.89 -7.28
C THR A 107 21.40 -13.90 -8.39
N TYR A 108 20.12 -13.56 -8.59
CA TYR A 108 19.72 -12.59 -9.61
C TYR A 108 20.16 -11.16 -9.28
N ILE A 109 20.12 -10.76 -8.00
CA ILE A 109 20.68 -9.48 -7.55
C ILE A 109 22.17 -9.39 -7.90
N ASN A 110 22.93 -10.44 -7.60
CA ASN A 110 24.38 -10.46 -7.83
C ASN A 110 24.78 -10.40 -9.31
N LYS A 111 23.87 -10.75 -10.23
CA LYS A 111 24.12 -10.59 -11.68
C LYS A 111 24.06 -9.14 -12.14
N GLY A 112 23.51 -8.22 -11.34
CA GLY A 112 23.47 -6.79 -11.66
C GLY A 112 22.65 -6.44 -12.92
N LEU A 113 21.69 -7.29 -13.30
CA LEU A 113 20.93 -7.13 -14.55
C LEU A 113 19.75 -6.16 -14.45
N PHE A 114 19.38 -5.77 -13.24
CA PHE A 114 18.20 -4.95 -12.97
C PHE A 114 18.60 -3.66 -12.28
N GLU A 115 17.98 -2.57 -12.71
CA GLU A 115 17.99 -1.27 -12.05
C GLU A 115 16.69 -1.14 -11.24
N PHE A 116 16.78 -0.48 -10.09
CA PHE A 116 15.61 -0.22 -9.25
C PHE A 116 15.43 1.27 -9.05
N ALA A 117 14.17 1.69 -8.99
CA ALA A 117 13.80 3.05 -8.64
C ALA A 117 12.59 3.03 -7.70
N PHE A 118 12.34 4.16 -7.07
CA PHE A 118 11.09 4.45 -6.40
C PHE A 118 10.42 5.62 -7.09
N ASP A 119 9.10 5.60 -7.18
CA ASP A 119 8.24 6.69 -7.65
C ASP A 119 8.62 7.27 -9.03
N ARG A 120 9.35 6.50 -9.86
CA ARG A 120 9.84 6.98 -11.17
C ARG A 120 8.72 7.01 -12.21
N ASP A 121 7.86 6.00 -12.23
CA ASP A 121 6.68 5.97 -13.10
C ASP A 121 5.51 5.23 -12.42
N PRO A 122 4.87 5.88 -11.43
CA PRO A 122 3.79 5.28 -10.66
C PRO A 122 2.63 4.79 -11.54
N ALA A 123 2.32 5.56 -12.59
CA ALA A 123 1.25 5.24 -13.52
C ALA A 123 1.55 3.96 -14.31
N ALA A 124 2.78 3.75 -14.76
CA ALA A 124 3.15 2.50 -15.44
C ALA A 124 3.13 1.30 -14.49
N VAL A 125 3.57 1.46 -13.24
CA VAL A 125 3.51 0.37 -12.24
C VAL A 125 2.06 -0.03 -11.93
N VAL A 126 1.18 0.94 -11.72
CA VAL A 126 -0.26 0.69 -11.48
C VAL A 126 -0.91 0.02 -12.68
N ARG A 127 -0.64 0.50 -13.91
CA ARG A 127 -1.11 -0.17 -15.14
C ARG A 127 -0.59 -1.60 -15.26
N GLY A 128 0.68 -1.83 -14.97
CA GLY A 128 1.28 -3.18 -14.96
C GLY A 128 0.58 -4.11 -13.97
N CYS A 129 0.24 -3.61 -12.78
CA CYS A 129 -0.53 -4.35 -11.77
C CYS A 129 -2.00 -4.58 -12.15
N ALA A 130 -2.58 -3.69 -12.96
CA ALA A 130 -3.95 -3.82 -13.43
C ALA A 130 -4.10 -4.77 -14.63
N ASN A 131 -3.02 -5.02 -15.38
CA ASN A 131 -3.01 -5.85 -16.58
C ASN A 131 -3.10 -7.35 -16.26
N ARG A 132 -4.30 -7.81 -15.92
CA ARG A 132 -4.65 -9.22 -15.64
C ARG A 132 -6.11 -9.45 -16.01
N GLU A 133 -6.46 -10.68 -16.35
CA GLU A 133 -7.81 -11.08 -16.79
C GLU A 133 -8.90 -10.69 -15.79
N HIS A 134 -8.64 -10.87 -14.50
CA HIS A 134 -9.52 -10.45 -13.40
C HIS A 134 -8.77 -9.51 -12.45
N SER A 135 -9.05 -8.21 -12.56
CA SER A 135 -8.37 -7.16 -11.80
C SER A 135 -9.35 -6.37 -10.93
N TRP A 136 -9.04 -6.28 -9.64
CA TRP A 136 -9.72 -5.36 -8.72
C TRP A 136 -9.32 -3.89 -8.96
N LEU A 137 -8.22 -3.65 -9.69
CA LEU A 137 -7.72 -2.32 -10.06
C LEU A 137 -8.47 -1.79 -11.29
N THR A 138 -9.75 -1.47 -11.10
CA THR A 138 -10.56 -0.77 -12.10
C THR A 138 -9.93 0.60 -12.45
N PRO A 139 -10.28 1.22 -13.59
CA PRO A 139 -9.77 2.55 -13.94
C PRO A 139 -9.97 3.59 -12.84
N THR A 140 -11.09 3.51 -12.12
CA THR A 140 -11.38 4.37 -10.97
C THR A 140 -10.40 4.10 -9.82
N MET A 141 -10.19 2.84 -9.43
CA MET A 141 -9.21 2.50 -8.38
C MET A 141 -7.79 2.92 -8.76
N GLN A 142 -7.38 2.73 -10.02
CA GLN A 142 -6.08 3.20 -10.51
C GLN A 142 -5.93 4.71 -10.32
N SER A 143 -6.95 5.47 -10.71
CA SER A 143 -6.98 6.93 -10.54
C SER A 143 -6.93 7.34 -9.05
N THR A 144 -7.64 6.64 -8.17
CA THR A 144 -7.61 6.88 -6.73
C THR A 144 -6.22 6.61 -6.13
N PHE A 145 -5.53 5.51 -6.50
CA PHE A 145 -4.16 5.25 -6.03
C PHE A 145 -3.13 6.23 -6.59
N LEU A 146 -3.32 6.73 -7.82
CA LEU A 146 -2.45 7.77 -8.36
C LEU A 146 -2.68 9.11 -7.64
N ALA A 147 -3.91 9.44 -7.28
CA ALA A 147 -4.18 10.57 -6.39
C ALA A 147 -3.48 10.37 -5.04
N LEU A 148 -3.52 9.17 -4.44
CA LEU A 148 -2.79 8.85 -3.21
C LEU A 148 -1.27 8.99 -3.34
N HIS A 149 -0.71 8.73 -4.52
CA HIS A 149 0.70 8.98 -4.80
C HIS A 149 0.97 10.49 -4.81
N GLU A 150 0.10 11.28 -5.45
CA GLU A 150 0.18 12.74 -5.37
C GLU A 150 0.06 13.21 -3.91
N LEU A 151 -0.75 12.58 -3.05
CA LEU A 151 -0.79 12.91 -1.62
C LEU A 151 0.51 12.58 -0.85
N GLY A 152 1.44 11.84 -1.47
CA GLY A 152 2.67 11.33 -0.84
C GLY A 152 2.44 10.15 0.09
N ALA A 153 1.33 9.42 -0.07
CA ALA A 153 0.99 8.26 0.73
C ALA A 153 1.22 6.94 -0.01
N MET A 154 0.93 6.89 -1.31
CA MET A 154 1.24 5.73 -2.16
C MET A 154 2.63 5.88 -2.76
N HIS A 155 3.37 4.78 -2.78
CA HIS A 155 4.69 4.70 -3.39
C HIS A 155 4.83 3.47 -4.27
N THR A 156 5.69 3.58 -5.27
CA THR A 156 6.02 2.52 -6.21
C THR A 156 7.48 2.12 -6.10
N VAL A 157 7.76 0.85 -6.40
CA VAL A 157 9.10 0.33 -6.66
C VAL A 157 9.14 -0.24 -8.06
N GLU A 158 10.03 0.27 -8.90
CA GLU A 158 10.24 -0.20 -10.26
C GLU A 158 11.42 -1.18 -10.32
N ALA A 159 11.25 -2.30 -11.02
CA ALA A 159 12.35 -3.12 -11.51
C ALA A 159 12.49 -2.90 -13.03
N ARG A 160 13.65 -2.40 -13.44
CA ARG A 160 13.95 -2.05 -14.82
C ARG A 160 15.11 -2.87 -15.36
N LYS A 161 15.12 -3.14 -16.66
CA LYS A 161 16.22 -3.83 -17.34
C LYS A 161 16.41 -3.24 -18.73
N GLY A 162 17.65 -2.87 -19.05
CA GLY A 162 17.96 -2.15 -20.28
C GLY A 162 17.11 -0.89 -20.47
N GLY A 163 16.86 -0.14 -19.40
CA GLY A 163 16.02 1.06 -19.41
C GLY A 163 14.51 0.83 -19.40
N HIS A 164 14.00 -0.39 -19.59
CA HIS A 164 12.56 -0.68 -19.65
C HIS A 164 12.00 -1.15 -18.31
N LEU A 165 10.75 -0.78 -17.99
CA LEU A 165 10.03 -1.29 -16.81
C LEU A 165 9.60 -2.75 -17.05
N VAL A 166 10.14 -3.68 -16.27
CA VAL A 166 9.92 -5.13 -16.45
C VAL A 166 9.29 -5.81 -15.22
N GLY A 167 9.02 -5.04 -14.18
CA GLY A 167 8.25 -5.46 -13.02
C GLY A 167 8.19 -4.33 -12.00
N GLY A 168 7.40 -4.53 -10.96
CA GLY A 168 7.29 -3.53 -9.89
C GLY A 168 6.20 -3.85 -8.91
N ALA A 169 6.06 -3.00 -7.91
CA ALA A 169 5.01 -3.06 -6.92
C ALA A 169 4.61 -1.66 -6.48
N PHE A 170 3.39 -1.52 -5.98
CA PHE A 170 2.97 -0.31 -5.29
C PHE A 170 2.30 -0.64 -3.97
N GLY A 171 2.28 0.35 -3.08
CA GLY A 171 1.70 0.23 -1.76
C GLY A 171 1.59 1.57 -1.06
N LEU A 172 1.07 1.59 0.17
CA LEU A 172 0.97 2.82 0.96
C LEU A 172 1.91 2.78 2.16
N ALA A 173 2.54 3.91 2.44
CA ALA A 173 3.27 4.14 3.68
C ALA A 173 2.33 4.76 4.71
N ILE A 174 1.84 3.95 5.66
CA ILE A 174 0.91 4.34 6.73
C ILE A 174 1.66 4.35 8.06
N GLY A 175 2.12 5.54 8.45
CA GLY A 175 3.10 5.67 9.54
C GLY A 175 4.35 4.82 9.27
N SER A 176 4.73 3.95 10.20
CA SER A 176 5.83 2.98 10.00
C SER A 176 5.38 1.61 9.44
N VAL A 177 4.17 1.48 8.92
CA VAL A 177 3.66 0.26 8.26
C VAL A 177 3.58 0.51 6.75
N PHE A 178 4.06 -0.43 5.94
CA PHE A 178 3.88 -0.37 4.49
C PHE A 178 2.85 -1.41 4.04
N THR A 179 1.74 -1.00 3.42
CA THR A 179 0.73 -1.92 2.87
C THR A 179 1.04 -2.22 1.41
N LEU A 180 1.35 -3.48 1.09
CA LEU A 180 1.70 -3.87 -0.27
C LEU A 180 0.43 -4.20 -1.07
N GLU A 181 0.01 -3.32 -1.96
CA GLU A 181 -1.27 -3.48 -2.68
C GLU A 181 -1.20 -4.49 -3.82
N SER A 182 -0.22 -4.32 -4.69
CA SER A 182 -0.09 -5.19 -5.85
C SER A 182 1.33 -5.16 -6.39
N MET A 183 1.66 -6.20 -7.14
CA MET A 183 2.91 -6.31 -7.87
C MET A 183 2.68 -6.99 -9.22
N PHE A 184 3.56 -6.73 -10.17
CA PHE A 184 3.55 -7.36 -11.48
C PHE A 184 4.97 -7.72 -11.93
N SER A 185 5.08 -8.70 -12.81
CA SER A 185 6.33 -9.15 -13.42
C SER A 185 6.09 -9.37 -14.90
N ALA A 186 6.80 -8.64 -15.76
CA ALA A 186 6.86 -8.89 -17.20
C ALA A 186 8.09 -9.75 -17.56
N GLU A 187 9.14 -9.71 -16.72
CA GLU A 187 10.27 -10.64 -16.76
C GLU A 187 10.36 -11.51 -15.52
N ASP A 188 11.03 -12.66 -15.66
CA ASP A 188 11.31 -13.57 -14.56
C ASP A 188 11.99 -12.86 -13.39
N HIS A 189 11.47 -13.12 -12.20
CA HIS A 189 11.97 -12.60 -10.92
C HIS A 189 11.85 -11.08 -10.72
N ALA A 190 11.43 -10.28 -11.70
CA ALA A 190 11.39 -8.82 -11.59
C ALA A 190 10.57 -8.33 -10.37
N SER A 191 9.36 -8.86 -10.15
CA SER A 191 8.54 -8.49 -8.99
C SER A 191 9.15 -8.90 -7.63
N LYS A 192 9.80 -10.07 -7.58
CA LYS A 192 10.49 -10.57 -6.37
C LYS A 192 11.73 -9.74 -6.05
N LEU A 193 12.44 -9.28 -7.08
CA LEU A 193 13.59 -8.39 -6.95
C LEU A 193 13.15 -7.00 -6.49
N ALA A 194 12.08 -6.45 -7.08
CA ALA A 194 11.46 -5.20 -6.63
C ALA A 194 11.03 -5.28 -5.15
N PHE A 195 10.38 -6.38 -4.75
CA PHE A 195 9.99 -6.61 -3.36
C PHE A 195 11.19 -6.72 -2.40
N ALA A 196 12.27 -7.40 -2.82
CA ALA A 196 13.50 -7.47 -2.05
C ALA A 196 14.14 -6.08 -1.85
N PHE A 197 14.14 -5.27 -2.91
CA PHE A 197 14.66 -3.90 -2.89
C PHE A 197 13.82 -2.99 -1.99
N LEU A 198 12.48 -3.06 -2.11
CA LEU A 198 11.53 -2.38 -1.24
C LEU A 198 11.73 -2.75 0.23
N GLY A 199 11.81 -4.05 0.54
CA GLY A 199 12.00 -4.52 1.92
C GLY A 199 13.28 -3.99 2.55
N LYS A 200 14.40 -3.96 1.80
CA LYS A 200 15.65 -3.36 2.27
C LYS A 200 15.49 -1.86 2.53
N HIS A 201 14.89 -1.13 1.59
CA HIS A 201 14.63 0.30 1.74
C HIS A 201 13.82 0.58 3.00
N LEU A 202 12.66 -0.07 3.15
CA LEU A 202 11.79 0.10 4.31
C LEU A 202 12.50 -0.20 5.64
N ALA A 203 13.34 -1.23 5.68
CA ALA A 203 14.16 -1.53 6.85
C ALA A 203 15.13 -0.38 7.20
N THR A 204 15.82 0.20 6.20
CA THR A 204 16.68 1.38 6.43
C THR A 204 15.89 2.62 6.87
N ARG A 205 14.63 2.73 6.44
CA ARG A 205 13.69 3.80 6.82
C ARG A 205 12.96 3.53 8.13
N LYS A 206 13.35 2.48 8.88
CA LYS A 206 12.79 2.10 10.19
C LYS A 206 11.28 1.84 10.17
N PHE A 207 10.75 1.38 9.04
CA PHE A 207 9.43 0.75 9.02
C PHE A 207 9.46 -0.51 9.90
N SER A 208 8.32 -0.86 10.48
CA SER A 208 8.19 -2.03 11.36
C SER A 208 7.84 -3.29 10.59
N LEU A 209 6.89 -3.20 9.65
CA LEU A 209 6.41 -4.34 8.87
C LEU A 209 5.90 -3.93 7.49
N ILE A 210 5.85 -4.93 6.60
CA ILE A 210 5.07 -4.89 5.36
C ILE A 210 3.81 -5.73 5.55
N ASP A 211 2.65 -5.12 5.37
CA ASP A 211 1.37 -5.82 5.33
C ASP A 211 1.16 -6.43 3.95
N CYS A 212 1.06 -7.75 3.90
CA CYS A 212 0.90 -8.54 2.68
C CYS A 212 -0.55 -9.03 2.50
N GLN A 213 -1.47 -8.54 3.34
CA GLN A 213 -2.89 -8.90 3.44
C GLN A 213 -3.12 -10.42 3.60
N PHE A 214 -3.12 -11.15 2.50
CA PHE A 214 -3.35 -12.59 2.45
C PHE A 214 -2.05 -13.38 2.41
N HIS A 215 -2.06 -14.56 3.01
CA HIS A 215 -0.91 -15.44 2.96
C HIS A 215 -0.66 -15.93 1.52
N LYS A 216 0.56 -15.72 1.02
CA LYS A 216 1.02 -16.22 -0.28
C LYS A 216 2.43 -16.79 -0.13
N ALA A 217 2.67 -17.95 -0.74
CA ALA A 217 3.98 -18.61 -0.73
C ALA A 217 5.12 -17.68 -1.20
N THR A 218 4.81 -16.80 -2.17
CA THR A 218 5.75 -15.78 -2.67
C THR A 218 6.27 -14.83 -1.58
N PHE A 219 5.47 -14.49 -0.57
CA PHE A 219 5.91 -13.64 0.54
C PHE A 219 6.48 -14.47 1.69
N ALA A 220 5.98 -15.69 1.89
CA ALA A 220 6.47 -16.59 2.94
C ALA A 220 7.98 -16.88 2.80
N GLN A 221 8.47 -17.08 1.57
CA GLN A 221 9.92 -17.23 1.31
C GLN A 221 10.76 -16.01 1.74
N PHE A 222 10.16 -14.82 1.85
CA PHE A 222 10.82 -13.60 2.35
C PHE A 222 10.72 -13.44 3.87
N GLY A 223 10.02 -14.35 4.56
CA GLY A 223 9.78 -14.30 6.00
C GLY A 223 8.40 -13.77 6.39
N ALA A 224 7.46 -13.63 5.44
CA ALA A 224 6.09 -13.26 5.79
C ALA A 224 5.38 -14.41 6.51
N GLU A 225 4.62 -14.08 7.55
CA GLU A 225 3.90 -15.03 8.39
C GLU A 225 2.48 -14.52 8.68
N PRO A 226 1.50 -15.43 8.84
CA PRO A 226 0.18 -15.06 9.32
C PRO A 226 0.23 -14.70 10.82
N ILE A 227 -0.41 -13.59 11.19
CA ILE A 227 -0.70 -13.20 12.58
C ILE A 227 -2.20 -13.01 12.76
N SER A 228 -2.70 -12.99 13.99
CA SER A 228 -4.11 -12.67 14.21
C SER A 228 -4.41 -11.23 13.79
N ARG A 229 -5.63 -10.97 13.34
CA ARG A 229 -6.07 -9.61 13.00
C ARG A 229 -5.91 -8.65 14.19
N LEU A 230 -6.09 -9.13 15.41
CA LEU A 230 -5.90 -8.34 16.64
C LEU A 230 -4.43 -7.93 16.84
N ASP A 231 -3.48 -8.84 16.64
CA ASP A 231 -2.06 -8.51 16.72
C ASP A 231 -1.66 -7.52 15.61
N TYR A 232 -2.17 -7.71 14.39
CA TYR A 232 -1.95 -6.76 13.29
C TYR A 232 -2.44 -5.35 13.65
N ARG A 233 -3.68 -5.20 14.13
CA ARG A 233 -4.23 -3.90 14.53
C ARG A 233 -3.41 -3.25 15.65
N SER A 234 -2.95 -4.05 16.63
CA SER A 234 -2.10 -3.57 17.71
C SER A 234 -0.75 -3.04 17.20
N ARG A 235 -0.16 -3.70 16.20
CA ARG A 235 1.09 -3.27 15.54
C ARG A 235 0.88 -2.04 14.67
N LEU A 236 -0.23 -1.98 13.94
CA LEU A 236 -0.62 -0.84 13.12
C LEU A 236 -0.78 0.42 13.98
N ALA A 237 -1.51 0.34 15.09
CA ALA A 237 -1.67 1.45 16.04
C ALA A 237 -0.31 1.99 16.54
N ARG A 238 0.63 1.10 16.88
CA ARG A 238 2.00 1.48 17.25
C ARG A 238 2.82 2.05 16.08
N GLY A 239 2.48 1.73 14.84
CA GLY A 239 3.14 2.25 13.66
C GLY A 239 2.66 3.65 13.27
N LEU A 240 1.38 3.96 13.54
CA LEU A 240 0.73 5.22 13.18
C LEU A 240 1.30 6.44 13.91
N VAL A 241 1.81 6.25 15.14
CA VAL A 241 2.44 7.33 15.93
C VAL A 241 3.80 7.80 15.38
N LYS A 242 4.31 7.16 14.32
CA LYS A 242 5.55 7.53 13.65
C LYS A 242 5.23 8.12 12.28
N PRO A 243 5.75 9.31 11.92
CA PRO A 243 5.51 9.85 10.59
C PRO A 243 6.11 8.93 9.52
N PRO A 244 5.40 8.68 8.41
CA PRO A 244 5.96 7.91 7.30
C PRO A 244 7.12 8.68 6.69
N SER A 245 8.26 8.01 6.54
CA SER A 245 9.45 8.60 5.91
C SER A 245 9.92 7.70 4.77
N PHE A 246 9.07 7.54 3.75
CA PHE A 246 9.38 6.68 2.62
C PHE A 246 10.46 7.28 1.72
N LEU A 247 10.30 8.54 1.29
CA LEU A 247 11.32 9.29 0.55
C LEU A 247 12.18 10.14 1.50
N VAL A 248 13.37 10.53 1.05
CA VAL A 248 14.23 11.50 1.75
C VAL A 248 13.64 12.90 1.55
N GLU A 249 13.57 13.72 2.61
CA GLU A 249 13.29 15.15 2.45
C GLU A 249 14.37 15.76 1.54
N GLY A 250 13.98 16.26 0.36
CA GLY A 250 14.90 16.87 -0.59
C GLY A 250 15.60 15.91 -1.57
N ALA A 251 15.08 14.70 -1.78
CA ALA A 251 15.43 13.95 -2.99
C ALA A 251 14.87 14.69 -4.23
N PRO A 252 15.67 14.82 -5.31
CA PRO A 252 15.32 15.63 -6.48
C PRO A 252 14.06 15.15 -7.21
#